data_AF-A0A1H4ED84-F1
#
_entry.id   AF-A0A1H4ED84-F1
#
_cell.length_a   1.000
_cell.length_b   1.000
_cell.length_c   1.000
_cell.angle_alpha   90.00
_cell.angle_beta   90.00
_cell.angle_gamma   90.00
#
_symmetry.space_group_name_H-M   'P 1'
#
loop_
_entity.id
_entity.type
_entity.pdbx_description
1 polymer ?
#
loop_
_entity_poly.entity_id
_entity_poly.type
_entity_poly.pdbx_seq_one_letter_code
_entity_poly.pdbx_strand_id
1 'polypeptide(L)'
;MKYSKTFLTAVLAGFLIGIGGMIYLSVDNKIVGSALFSIGLFVVLTYNLSLFTGKICYVLVRERKRNIINVIITWCGNFLGTMILSLIILNTRSGSGIKDKALAVCQIKNTDSYLSLFWLGFLCNIFIFLAVDEFKKNEHVLGKYLAIFLCVMGFILSGTEHCVADMFYYNVAQFYSVDMVMRLLIITLGNTIGGICSNFFAQKIA
;
A
#
# COMPACT_ATOMS: atom_id res chain seq x y z
N MET A 1 8.81 -15.77 -11.29
CA MET A 1 8.70 -16.42 -9.96
C MET A 1 7.63 -17.51 -10.00
N LYS A 2 7.74 -18.58 -9.21
CA LYS A 2 6.65 -19.56 -9.04
C LYS A 2 5.50 -18.90 -8.26
N TYR A 3 4.25 -19.22 -8.58
CA TYR A 3 3.07 -18.59 -7.96
C TYR A 3 3.03 -18.75 -6.43
N SER A 4 3.46 -19.89 -5.89
CA SER A 4 3.57 -20.13 -4.45
C SER A 4 4.54 -19.16 -3.76
N LYS A 5 5.71 -18.92 -4.37
CA LYS A 5 6.67 -17.94 -3.87
C LYS A 5 6.11 -16.51 -3.97
N THR A 6 5.41 -16.17 -5.05
CA THR A 6 4.72 -14.86 -5.18
C THR A 6 3.71 -14.64 -4.06
N PHE A 7 2.91 -15.66 -3.75
CA PHE A 7 1.92 -15.59 -2.70
C PHE A 7 2.55 -15.40 -1.32
N LEU A 8 3.57 -16.19 -0.97
CA LEU A 8 4.26 -16.06 0.32
C LEU A 8 4.87 -14.66 0.50
N THR A 9 5.59 -14.16 -0.50
CA THR A 9 6.19 -12.81 -0.41
C THR A 9 5.13 -11.71 -0.44
N ALA A 10 3.93 -11.98 -0.97
CA ALA A 10 2.80 -11.06 -0.91
C ALA A 10 2.15 -11.01 0.47
N VAL A 11 2.01 -12.15 1.14
CA VAL A 11 1.56 -12.19 2.54
C VAL A 11 2.51 -11.38 3.43
N LEU A 12 3.82 -11.60 3.28
CA LEU A 12 4.82 -10.84 4.04
C LEU A 12 4.79 -9.35 3.74
N ALA A 13 4.61 -8.95 2.47
CA ALA A 13 4.51 -7.53 2.11
C ALA A 13 3.27 -6.87 2.71
N GLY A 14 2.10 -7.55 2.66
CA GLY A 14 0.88 -7.05 3.29
C GLY A 14 1.04 -6.88 4.80
N PHE A 15 1.65 -7.86 5.46
CA PHE A 15 1.96 -7.79 6.89
C PHE A 15 2.85 -6.58 7.24
N LEU A 16 3.90 -6.32 6.43
CA LEU A 16 4.83 -5.21 6.64
C LEU A 16 4.20 -3.84 6.37
N ILE A 17 3.35 -3.71 5.34
CA ILE A 17 2.55 -2.49 5.16
C ILE A 17 1.57 -2.29 6.31
N GLY A 18 0.99 -3.38 6.81
CA GLY A 18 0.20 -3.36 8.03
C GLY A 18 1.00 -2.85 9.23
N ILE A 19 2.27 -3.25 9.40
CA ILE A 19 3.14 -2.71 10.47
C ILE A 19 3.32 -1.21 10.31
N GLY A 20 3.53 -0.72 9.08
CA GLY A 20 3.57 0.71 8.80
C GLY A 20 2.27 1.41 9.26
N GLY A 21 1.12 0.85 8.90
CA GLY A 21 -0.20 1.36 9.32
C GLY A 21 -0.40 1.33 10.84
N MET A 22 0.02 0.25 11.50
CA MET A 22 0.00 0.12 12.96
C MET A 22 0.82 1.23 13.62
N ILE A 23 2.03 1.50 13.14
CA ILE A 23 2.90 2.55 13.68
C ILE A 23 2.26 3.92 13.47
N TYR A 24 1.74 4.19 12.26
CA TYR A 24 1.05 5.45 11.98
C TYR A 24 -0.13 5.71 12.93
N LEU A 25 -0.96 4.69 13.20
CA LEU A 25 -2.06 4.83 14.14
C LEU A 25 -1.58 4.95 15.61
N SER A 26 -0.40 4.42 15.93
CA SER A 26 0.16 4.46 17.29
C SER A 26 0.83 5.79 17.63
N VAL A 27 1.15 6.62 16.64
CA VAL A 27 1.87 7.89 16.82
C VAL A 27 0.92 9.07 16.60
N ASP A 28 0.80 9.96 17.58
CA ASP A 28 -0.16 11.08 17.49
C ASP A 28 0.29 12.19 16.53
N ASN A 29 1.60 12.42 16.41
CA ASN A 29 2.12 13.39 15.45
C ASN A 29 2.12 12.78 14.04
N LYS A 30 1.24 13.28 13.16
CA LYS A 30 1.08 12.79 11.78
C LYS A 30 2.37 12.81 10.95
N ILE A 31 3.26 13.78 11.17
CA ILE A 31 4.54 13.88 10.43
C ILE A 31 5.49 12.76 10.87
N VAL A 32 5.59 12.53 12.19
CA VAL A 32 6.42 11.44 12.73
C VAL A 32 5.83 10.08 12.36
N GLY A 33 4.51 9.94 12.48
CA GLY A 33 3.81 8.71 12.10
C GLY A 33 3.99 8.37 10.62
N SER A 34 3.89 9.36 9.73
CA SER A 34 4.08 9.14 8.28
C SER A 34 5.53 8.81 7.93
N ALA A 35 6.50 9.45 8.59
CA ALA A 35 7.91 9.10 8.44
C ALA A 35 8.17 7.65 8.86
N LEU A 36 7.64 7.22 10.00
CA LEU A 36 7.82 5.86 10.52
C LEU A 36 7.00 4.79 9.77
N PHE A 37 5.89 5.14 9.13
CA PHE A 37 5.16 4.25 8.21
C PHE A 37 6.10 3.69 7.12
N SER A 38 7.09 4.49 6.70
CA SER A 38 8.08 4.13 5.67
C SER A 38 8.83 2.84 5.97
N ILE A 39 8.91 2.40 7.23
CA ILE A 39 9.49 1.10 7.61
C ILE A 39 8.84 -0.04 6.81
N GLY A 40 7.52 0.00 6.60
CA GLY A 40 6.81 -1.02 5.83
C GLY A 40 7.33 -1.14 4.40
N LEU A 41 7.36 -0.02 3.67
CA LEU A 41 7.83 0.00 2.27
C LEU A 41 9.34 -0.23 2.17
N PHE A 42 10.12 0.29 3.13
CA PHE A 42 11.56 0.09 3.22
C PHE A 42 11.92 -1.39 3.24
N VAL A 43 11.29 -2.17 4.14
CA VAL A 43 11.54 -3.61 4.26
C VAL A 43 11.04 -4.35 3.01
N VAL A 44 9.86 -3.98 2.51
CA VAL A 44 9.30 -4.57 1.27
C VAL A 44 10.27 -4.47 0.10
N LEU A 45 10.86 -3.30 -0.12
CA LEU A 45 11.78 -3.08 -1.24
C LEU A 45 13.14 -3.72 -1.00
N THR A 46 13.68 -3.61 0.22
CA THR A 46 14.97 -4.21 0.59
C THR A 46 14.97 -5.74 0.40
N TYR A 47 13.88 -6.40 0.78
CA TYR A 47 13.74 -7.86 0.64
C TYR A 47 13.03 -8.30 -0.65
N ASN A 48 12.78 -7.39 -1.59
CA ASN A 48 12.15 -7.67 -2.88
C ASN A 48 10.79 -8.40 -2.77
N LEU A 49 10.00 -8.04 -1.76
CA LEU A 49 8.70 -8.66 -1.50
C LEU A 49 7.64 -8.22 -2.53
N SER A 50 6.54 -8.96 -2.61
CA SER A 50 5.50 -8.71 -3.59
C SER A 50 4.45 -7.76 -3.02
N LEU A 51 4.57 -6.47 -3.29
CA LEU A 51 3.53 -5.49 -2.96
C LEU A 51 2.73 -5.12 -4.21
N PHE A 52 1.40 -5.17 -4.13
CA PHE A 52 0.51 -4.92 -5.26
C PHE A 52 0.78 -3.57 -5.92
N THR A 53 0.74 -2.49 -5.13
CA THR A 53 0.90 -1.11 -5.59
C THR A 53 2.25 -0.86 -6.27
N GLY A 54 3.32 -1.53 -5.83
CA GLY A 54 4.63 -1.48 -6.51
C GLY A 54 4.76 -2.38 -7.74
N LYS A 55 4.11 -3.56 -7.75
CA LYS A 55 4.16 -4.51 -8.87
C LYS A 55 3.26 -4.09 -10.03
N ILE A 56 2.10 -3.50 -9.73
CA ILE A 56 1.10 -3.12 -10.74
C ILE A 56 1.64 -2.07 -11.73
N CYS A 57 2.55 -1.18 -11.28
CA CYS A 57 3.17 -0.18 -12.15
C CYS A 57 3.94 -0.78 -13.34
N TYR A 58 4.41 -2.02 -13.21
CA TYR A 58 5.22 -2.70 -14.21
C TYR A 58 4.45 -3.84 -14.91
N VAL A 59 3.12 -3.95 -14.70
CA VAL A 59 2.33 -5.10 -15.17
C VAL A 59 2.35 -5.27 -16.69
N LEU A 60 2.49 -4.16 -17.42
CA LEU A 60 2.54 -4.15 -18.89
C LEU A 60 3.94 -4.42 -19.45
N VAL A 61 4.98 -4.50 -18.60
CA VAL A 61 6.37 -4.70 -19.02
C VAL A 61 6.69 -6.19 -19.13
N ARG A 62 6.82 -6.69 -20.38
CA ARG A 62 7.15 -8.09 -20.73
C ARG A 62 6.19 -9.13 -20.09
N GLU A 63 6.03 -10.32 -20.68
CA GLU A 63 5.21 -11.43 -20.10
C GLU A 63 3.82 -11.03 -19.51
N ARG A 64 3.09 -10.12 -20.17
CA ARG A 64 1.87 -9.45 -19.62
C ARG A 64 0.87 -10.38 -18.94
N LYS A 65 0.53 -11.52 -19.56
CA LYS A 65 -0.45 -12.48 -19.00
C LYS A 65 -0.02 -13.01 -17.64
N ARG A 66 1.25 -13.38 -17.50
CA ARG A 66 1.82 -13.89 -16.24
C ARG A 66 1.85 -12.79 -15.17
N ASN A 67 2.16 -11.56 -15.56
CA ASN A 67 2.18 -10.43 -14.63
C ASN A 67 0.79 -10.12 -14.08
N ILE A 68 -0.25 -10.18 -14.91
CA ILE A 68 -1.65 -10.00 -14.47
C ILE A 68 -2.03 -11.02 -13.39
N ILE A 69 -1.73 -12.31 -13.61
CA ILE A 69 -1.99 -13.35 -12.60
C ILE A 69 -1.20 -13.08 -11.32
N ASN A 70 0.08 -12.72 -11.44
CA ASN A 70 0.91 -12.42 -10.28
C ASN A 70 0.39 -11.23 -9.47
N VAL A 71 -0.10 -10.15 -10.10
CA VAL A 71 -0.62 -8.99 -9.34
C VAL A 71 -1.93 -9.32 -8.63
N ILE A 72 -2.79 -10.18 -9.20
CA ILE A 72 -4.00 -10.67 -8.52
C ILE A 72 -3.61 -11.51 -7.30
N ILE A 73 -2.71 -12.48 -7.47
CA ILE A 73 -2.16 -13.28 -6.35
C ILE A 73 -1.54 -12.37 -5.29
N THR A 74 -0.84 -11.33 -5.73
CA THR A 74 -0.19 -10.36 -4.85
C THR A 74 -1.22 -9.57 -4.04
N TRP A 75 -2.29 -9.08 -4.67
CA TRP A 75 -3.36 -8.36 -3.99
C TRP A 75 -4.02 -9.22 -2.90
N CYS A 76 -4.36 -10.47 -3.24
CA CYS A 76 -4.95 -11.42 -2.27
C CYS A 76 -3.98 -11.75 -1.13
N GLY A 77 -2.70 -11.97 -1.45
CA GLY A 77 -1.66 -12.21 -0.44
C GLY A 77 -1.48 -10.99 0.46
N ASN A 78 -1.45 -9.78 -0.09
CA ASN A 78 -1.36 -8.55 0.69
C ASN A 78 -2.55 -8.41 1.65
N PHE A 79 -3.78 -8.66 1.19
CA PHE A 79 -4.97 -8.67 2.04
C PHE A 79 -4.81 -9.65 3.21
N LEU A 80 -4.44 -10.90 2.93
CA LEU A 80 -4.22 -11.91 3.97
C LEU A 80 -3.13 -11.48 4.96
N GLY A 81 -2.02 -10.90 4.47
CA GLY A 81 -0.94 -10.40 5.32
C GLY A 81 -1.41 -9.33 6.30
N THR A 82 -2.19 -8.35 5.82
CA THR A 82 -2.76 -7.30 6.68
C THR A 82 -3.76 -7.85 7.68
N MET A 83 -4.54 -8.87 7.29
CA MET A 83 -5.50 -9.56 8.16
C MET A 83 -4.80 -10.37 9.26
N ILE A 84 -3.69 -11.04 8.94
CA ILE A 84 -2.90 -11.74 9.97
C ILE A 84 -2.41 -10.75 11.04
N LEU A 85 -1.88 -9.60 10.63
CA LEU A 85 -1.45 -8.57 11.58
C LEU A 85 -2.63 -8.02 12.39
N SER A 86 -3.78 -7.76 11.76
CA SER A 86 -4.96 -7.24 12.47
C SER A 86 -5.43 -8.20 13.56
N LEU A 87 -5.47 -9.50 13.27
CA LEU A 87 -5.83 -10.53 14.25
C LEU A 87 -4.82 -10.57 15.41
N ILE A 88 -3.52 -10.41 15.14
CA ILE A 88 -2.51 -10.36 16.19
C ILE A 88 -2.73 -9.12 17.07
N ILE A 89 -2.80 -7.91 16.50
CA ILE A 89 -2.83 -6.67 17.28
C ILE A 89 -4.12 -6.53 18.11
N LEU A 90 -5.25 -7.02 17.60
CA LEU A 90 -6.53 -7.04 18.32
C LEU A 90 -6.52 -7.91 19.58
N ASN A 91 -5.58 -8.86 19.67
CA ASN A 91 -5.36 -9.71 20.85
C ASN A 91 -4.24 -9.18 21.76
N THR A 92 -3.88 -7.90 21.65
CA THR A 92 -2.88 -7.24 22.51
C THR A 92 -3.50 -6.08 23.27
N ARG A 93 -2.78 -5.58 24.28
CA ARG A 93 -3.16 -4.36 25.02
C ARG A 93 -3.34 -3.11 24.15
N SER A 94 -2.72 -3.08 22.97
CA SER A 94 -2.81 -1.94 22.05
C SER A 94 -4.01 -2.03 21.09
N GLY A 95 -4.70 -3.18 21.05
CA GLY A 95 -5.71 -3.50 20.05
C GLY A 95 -6.89 -2.54 20.03
N SER A 96 -7.44 -2.19 21.20
CA SER A 96 -8.60 -1.28 21.31
C SER A 96 -8.30 0.10 20.74
N GLY A 97 -7.22 0.74 21.19
CA GLY A 97 -6.85 2.09 20.73
C GLY A 97 -6.53 2.15 19.24
N ILE A 98 -5.88 1.12 18.69
CA ILE A 98 -5.60 1.02 17.26
C ILE A 98 -6.89 0.79 16.46
N LYS A 99 -7.79 -0.07 16.96
CA LYS A 99 -9.10 -0.32 16.34
C LYS A 99 -9.94 0.95 16.26
N ASP A 100 -10.00 1.73 17.35
CA ASP A 100 -10.80 2.97 17.39
C ASP A 100 -10.26 4.01 16.40
N LYS A 101 -8.94 4.19 16.34
CA LYS A 101 -8.31 5.09 15.36
C LYS A 101 -8.53 4.60 13.93
N ALA A 102 -8.46 3.30 13.67
CA ALA A 102 -8.74 2.74 12.36
C ALA A 102 -10.22 2.89 11.96
N LEU A 103 -11.16 2.74 12.90
CA LEU A 103 -12.59 2.99 12.68
C LEU A 103 -12.83 4.43 12.23
N ALA A 104 -12.19 5.42 12.87
CA ALA A 104 -12.28 6.82 12.46
C ALA A 104 -11.76 7.04 11.03
N VAL A 105 -10.63 6.40 10.68
CA VAL A 105 -10.08 6.43 9.32
C VAL A 105 -11.05 5.80 8.31
N CYS A 106 -11.65 4.65 8.61
CA CYS A 106 -12.63 3.99 7.75
C CYS A 106 -13.92 4.81 7.59
N GLN A 107 -14.39 5.52 8.63
CA GLN A 107 -15.59 6.35 8.57
C GLN A 107 -15.43 7.53 7.60
N ILE A 108 -14.27 8.20 7.60
CA ILE A 108 -13.97 9.26 6.65
C ILE A 108 -14.03 8.72 5.21
N LYS A 109 -13.38 7.58 4.95
CA LYS A 109 -13.37 6.96 3.61
C LYS A 109 -14.75 6.48 3.17
N ASN A 110 -15.54 5.95 4.11
CA ASN A 110 -16.87 5.41 3.81
C ASN A 110 -17.92 6.51 3.58
N THR A 111 -17.63 7.75 3.98
CA THR A 111 -18.50 8.90 3.68
C THR A 111 -18.07 9.67 2.43
N ASP A 112 -16.90 9.38 1.87
CA ASP A 112 -16.42 10.00 0.63
C ASP A 112 -17.14 9.43 -0.61
N SER A 113 -17.06 10.14 -1.74
CA SER A 113 -17.54 9.68 -3.04
C SER A 113 -16.58 8.68 -3.69
N TYR A 114 -17.10 7.73 -4.46
CA TYR A 114 -16.26 6.80 -5.23
C TYR A 114 -15.31 7.52 -6.20
N LEU A 115 -15.75 8.63 -6.80
CA LEU A 115 -14.90 9.39 -7.72
C LEU A 115 -13.71 10.05 -7.00
N SER A 116 -13.93 10.59 -5.80
CA SER A 116 -12.84 11.11 -4.96
C SER A 116 -11.84 10.01 -4.61
N LEU A 117 -12.32 8.87 -4.09
CA LEU A 117 -11.48 7.73 -3.73
C LEU A 117 -10.64 7.20 -4.91
N PHE A 118 -11.23 7.20 -6.11
CA PHE A 118 -10.50 6.85 -7.33
C PHE A 118 -9.31 7.80 -7.58
N TRP A 119 -9.52 9.11 -7.52
CA TRP A 119 -8.47 10.10 -7.76
C TRP A 119 -7.41 10.10 -6.65
N LEU A 120 -7.82 9.95 -5.39
CA LEU A 120 -6.89 9.78 -4.29
C LEU A 120 -6.05 8.51 -4.45
N GLY A 121 -6.64 7.42 -4.92
CA GLY A 121 -5.91 6.20 -5.28
C GLY A 121 -4.94 6.41 -6.44
N PHE A 122 -5.37 7.12 -7.48
CA PHE A 122 -4.53 7.48 -8.62
C PHE A 122 -3.29 8.25 -8.16
N LEU A 123 -3.48 9.32 -7.39
CA LEU A 123 -2.38 10.16 -6.89
C LEU A 123 -1.45 9.39 -5.95
N CYS A 124 -1.99 8.56 -5.04
CA CYS A 124 -1.18 7.74 -4.15
C CYS A 124 -0.17 6.90 -4.92
N ASN A 125 -0.60 6.23 -5.99
CA ASN A 125 0.29 5.30 -6.68
C ASN A 125 1.31 5.99 -7.60
N ILE A 126 1.18 7.29 -7.85
CA ILE A 126 2.28 8.10 -8.40
C ILE A 126 3.42 8.14 -7.39
N PHE A 127 3.16 8.48 -6.11
CA PHE A 127 4.17 8.47 -5.06
C PHE A 127 4.81 7.09 -4.89
N ILE A 128 4.00 6.02 -4.87
CA ILE A 128 4.53 4.65 -4.76
C ILE A 128 5.39 4.29 -5.98
N PHE A 129 4.96 4.66 -7.20
CA PHE A 129 5.79 4.45 -8.38
C PHE A 129 7.14 5.15 -8.25
N LEU A 130 7.17 6.43 -7.86
CA LEU A 130 8.40 7.20 -7.67
C LEU A 130 9.33 6.54 -6.65
N ALA A 131 8.81 6.14 -5.49
CA ALA A 131 9.59 5.42 -4.48
C ALA A 131 10.22 4.12 -5.03
N VAL A 132 9.43 3.34 -5.77
CA VAL A 132 9.87 2.04 -6.31
C VAL A 132 10.86 2.20 -7.46
N ASP A 133 10.64 3.16 -8.35
CA ASP A 133 11.51 3.40 -9.51
C ASP A 133 12.86 3.99 -9.06
N GLU A 134 12.86 4.97 -8.16
CA GLU A 134 14.08 5.52 -7.55
C GLU A 134 14.86 4.43 -6.80
N PHE A 135 14.19 3.60 -6.00
CA PHE A 135 14.87 2.50 -5.30
C PHE A 135 15.59 1.54 -6.26
N LYS A 136 15.01 1.30 -7.45
CA LYS A 136 15.59 0.43 -8.48
C LYS A 136 16.73 1.09 -9.25
N LYS A 137 16.56 2.36 -9.64
CA LYS A 137 17.42 3.02 -10.64
C LYS A 137 18.47 3.96 -10.06
N ASN A 138 18.19 4.59 -8.93
CA ASN A 138 19.08 5.61 -8.36
C ASN A 138 20.43 4.97 -8.01
N GLU A 139 21.56 5.53 -8.45
CA GLU A 139 22.87 4.93 -8.19
C GLU A 139 23.36 5.21 -6.76
N HIS A 140 22.85 6.27 -6.12
CA HIS A 140 23.22 6.65 -4.77
C HIS A 140 22.38 5.88 -3.73
N VAL A 141 23.05 5.09 -2.90
CA VAL A 141 22.41 4.28 -1.84
C VAL A 141 21.52 5.14 -0.94
N LEU A 142 22.00 6.31 -0.50
CA LEU A 142 21.20 7.21 0.33
C LEU A 142 19.96 7.74 -0.41
N GLY A 143 20.09 8.08 -1.70
CA GLY A 143 18.99 8.57 -2.54
C GLY A 143 17.86 7.56 -2.66
N LYS A 144 18.19 6.28 -2.87
CA LYS A 144 17.21 5.17 -2.92
C LYS A 144 16.30 5.14 -1.70
N TYR A 145 16.89 5.24 -0.52
CA TYR A 145 16.16 5.13 0.73
C TYR A 145 15.41 6.42 1.07
N LEU A 146 16.02 7.59 0.83
CA LEU A 146 15.34 8.87 1.02
C LEU A 146 14.09 9.01 0.15
N ALA A 147 14.12 8.50 -1.10
CA ALA A 147 12.95 8.48 -1.97
C ALA A 147 11.77 7.72 -1.33
N ILE A 148 12.03 6.62 -0.63
CA ILE A 148 11.00 5.86 0.09
C ILE A 148 10.37 6.72 1.17
N PHE A 149 11.17 7.35 2.03
CA PHE A 149 10.65 8.20 3.11
C PHE A 149 9.84 9.38 2.57
N LEU A 150 10.40 10.12 1.60
CA LEU A 150 9.74 11.30 1.05
C LEU A 150 8.42 10.96 0.35
N CYS A 151 8.38 9.89 -0.44
CA CYS A 151 7.16 9.49 -1.14
C CYS A 151 6.11 8.93 -0.18
N VAL A 152 6.51 8.15 0.82
CA VAL A 152 5.59 7.63 1.85
C VAL A 152 4.98 8.76 2.67
N MET A 153 5.82 9.68 3.16
CA MET A 153 5.34 10.87 3.86
C MET A 153 4.41 11.70 2.99
N GLY A 154 4.79 11.91 1.72
CA GLY A 154 4.02 12.67 0.75
C GLY A 154 2.60 12.14 0.57
N PHE A 155 2.44 10.85 0.30
CA PHE A 155 1.10 10.28 0.04
C PHE A 155 0.23 10.28 1.31
N ILE A 156 0.80 10.02 2.48
CA ILE A 156 0.06 10.00 3.76
C ILE A 156 -0.36 11.41 4.15
N LEU A 157 0.57 12.37 4.13
CA LEU A 157 0.29 13.75 4.53
C LEU A 157 -0.64 14.47 3.54
N SER A 158 -0.63 14.04 2.28
CA SER A 158 -1.57 14.54 1.26
C SER A 158 -2.96 13.87 1.34
N GLY A 159 -3.17 12.91 2.24
CA GLY A 159 -4.47 12.25 2.44
C GLY A 159 -4.88 11.33 1.29
N THR A 160 -3.92 10.80 0.53
CA THR A 160 -4.21 9.91 -0.60
C THR A 160 -4.45 8.47 -0.16
N GLU A 161 -5.03 7.65 -1.04
CA GLU A 161 -5.57 6.33 -0.70
C GLU A 161 -4.68 5.19 -1.23
N HIS A 162 -4.24 4.30 -0.34
CA HIS A 162 -3.35 3.19 -0.67
C HIS A 162 -4.04 1.87 -0.34
N CYS A 163 -4.48 1.12 -1.37
CA CYS A 163 -5.38 -0.01 -1.15
C CYS A 163 -4.87 -1.02 -0.12
N VAL A 164 -3.57 -1.36 -0.09
CA VAL A 164 -3.04 -2.33 0.90
C VAL A 164 -2.97 -1.75 2.32
N ALA A 165 -2.80 -0.43 2.47
CA ALA A 165 -2.88 0.19 3.79
C ALA A 165 -4.35 0.23 4.26
N ASP A 166 -5.26 0.49 3.34
CA ASP A 166 -6.70 0.48 3.62
C ASP A 166 -7.21 -0.93 3.97
N MET A 167 -6.65 -1.99 3.35
CA MET A 167 -6.91 -3.37 3.79
C MET A 167 -6.59 -3.55 5.27
N PHE A 168 -5.45 -3.03 5.74
CA PHE A 168 -5.10 -3.08 7.17
C PHE A 168 -6.08 -2.29 8.03
N TYR A 169 -6.42 -1.06 7.64
CA TYR A 169 -7.37 -0.22 8.39
C TYR A 169 -8.74 -0.88 8.50
N TYR A 170 -9.31 -1.39 7.41
CA TYR A 170 -10.58 -2.11 7.45
C TYR A 170 -10.49 -3.41 8.26
N ASN A 171 -9.40 -4.17 8.12
CA ASN A 171 -9.20 -5.43 8.84
C ASN A 171 -9.08 -5.23 10.35
N VAL A 172 -8.38 -4.19 10.82
CA VAL A 172 -8.24 -3.92 12.26
C VAL A 172 -9.48 -3.22 12.83
N ALA A 173 -10.16 -2.38 12.04
CA ALA A 173 -11.46 -1.82 12.40
C ALA A 173 -12.55 -2.90 12.51
N GLN A 174 -12.35 -4.07 11.89
CA GLN A 174 -13.37 -5.11 11.66
C GLN A 174 -14.61 -4.55 10.95
N PHE A 175 -14.41 -3.55 10.08
CA PHE A 175 -15.47 -2.88 9.33
C PHE A 175 -15.65 -3.57 7.99
N TYR A 176 -16.37 -4.69 7.99
CA TYR A 176 -16.68 -5.45 6.79
C TYR A 176 -18.08 -5.13 6.27
N SER A 177 -18.17 -4.65 5.03
CA SER A 177 -19.44 -4.41 4.34
C SER A 177 -19.24 -4.56 2.83
N VAL A 178 -20.34 -4.73 2.09
CA VAL A 178 -20.28 -4.73 0.61
C VAL A 178 -19.75 -3.39 0.09
N ASP A 179 -20.17 -2.28 0.71
CA ASP A 179 -19.69 -0.94 0.39
C ASP A 179 -18.18 -0.79 0.61
N MET A 180 -17.63 -1.34 1.70
CA MET A 180 -16.18 -1.39 1.95
C MET A 180 -15.43 -2.11 0.82
N VAL A 181 -15.94 -3.25 0.36
CA VAL A 181 -15.32 -4.00 -0.75
C VAL A 181 -15.35 -3.16 -2.03
N MET A 182 -16.47 -2.51 -2.33
CA MET A 182 -16.59 -1.63 -3.51
C MET A 182 -15.61 -0.47 -3.45
N ARG A 183 -15.48 0.22 -2.31
CA ARG A 183 -14.51 1.30 -2.10
C ARG A 183 -13.08 0.83 -2.28
N LEU A 184 -12.73 -0.31 -1.69
CA LEU A 184 -11.40 -0.89 -1.82
C LEU A 184 -11.06 -1.24 -3.28
N LEU A 185 -12.03 -1.74 -4.05
CA LEU A 185 -11.87 -2.00 -5.48
C LEU A 185 -11.70 -0.71 -6.29
N ILE A 186 -12.44 0.35 -5.96
CA ILE A 186 -12.31 1.66 -6.60
C ILE A 186 -10.93 2.28 -6.32
N ILE A 187 -10.47 2.24 -5.07
CA ILE A 187 -9.12 2.69 -4.69
C ILE A 187 -8.06 1.86 -5.41
N THR A 188 -8.23 0.54 -5.46
CA THR A 188 -7.33 -0.39 -6.18
C THR A 188 -7.26 -0.05 -7.67
N LEU A 189 -8.38 0.32 -8.30
CA LEU A 189 -8.43 0.74 -9.69
C LEU A 189 -7.69 2.08 -9.89
N GLY A 190 -7.92 3.06 -9.00
CA GLY A 190 -7.17 4.30 -8.96
C GLY A 190 -5.66 4.05 -8.88
N ASN A 191 -5.23 3.25 -7.89
CA ASN A 191 -3.82 2.87 -7.74
C ASN A 191 -3.27 2.20 -9.00
N THR A 192 -4.02 1.28 -9.59
CA THR A 192 -3.63 0.57 -10.82
C THR A 192 -3.33 1.55 -11.96
N ILE A 193 -4.26 2.47 -12.24
CA ILE A 193 -4.14 3.41 -13.35
C ILE A 193 -3.01 4.42 -13.07
N GLY A 194 -2.95 4.99 -11.86
CA GLY A 194 -1.89 5.92 -11.48
C GLY A 194 -0.49 5.34 -11.62
N GLY A 195 -0.30 4.09 -11.19
CA GLY A 195 0.98 3.40 -11.29
C GLY A 195 1.40 3.09 -12.74
N ILE A 196 0.46 2.59 -13.56
CA ILE A 196 0.71 2.29 -14.97
C ILE A 196 1.03 3.57 -15.75
N CYS A 197 0.23 4.63 -15.55
CA CYS A 197 0.46 5.93 -16.20
C CYS A 197 1.84 6.49 -15.84
N SER A 198 2.21 6.46 -14.55
CA SER A 198 3.51 6.97 -14.10
C SER A 198 4.67 6.23 -14.76
N ASN A 199 4.61 4.89 -14.81
CA ASN A 199 5.62 4.10 -15.48
C ASN A 199 5.69 4.37 -16.99
N PHE A 200 4.55 4.53 -17.65
CA PHE A 200 4.48 4.85 -19.08
C PHE A 200 5.15 6.20 -19.40
N PHE A 201 4.86 7.24 -18.62
CA PHE A 201 5.47 8.56 -18.83
C PHE A 201 6.97 8.55 -18.50
N ALA A 202 7.38 7.87 -17.42
CA ALA A 202 8.80 7.75 -17.07
C ALA A 202 9.62 7.08 -18.18
N GLN A 203 9.07 6.07 -18.87
CA GLN A 203 9.74 5.41 -20.01
C GLN A 203 9.87 6.29 -21.25
N LYS A 204 9.06 7.35 -21.40
CA LYS A 204 9.16 8.27 -22.55
C LYS A 204 10.18 9.39 -22.35
N ILE A 205 10.54 9.67 -21.10
CA ILE A 205 11.43 10.78 -20.74
C ILE A 205 12.86 10.28 -20.51
N ALA A 206 13.03 9.00 -20.17
CA ALA A 206 14.32 8.32 -20.03
C ALA A 206 14.90 7.91 -21.40
#